data_AF-A0A1Y6BPW7-F1
#
_entry.id   AF-A0A1Y6BPW7-F1
#
_cell.length_a   1.000
_cell.length_b   1.000
_cell.length_c   1.000
_cell.angle_alpha   90.00
_cell.angle_beta   90.00
_cell.angle_gamma   90.00
#
_symmetry.space_group_name_H-M   'P 1'
#
loop_
_entity.id
_entity.type
_entity.pdbx_description
1 polymer ?
#
loop_
_entity_poly.entity_id
_entity_poly.type
_entity_poly.pdbx_seq_one_letter_code
_entity_poly.pdbx_strand_id
1 'polypeptide(L)'
;MRLLVFILLLLPRLLSAAPLCEFTKPPAGASEEEIRRALDYLNNVCLPKVARVNECTYRLDAIASEINGYRQTFFDDRSDTPLVIEALKSSPAPERMNYDVYRNFSHLKAKHSEGIALIQSFIDGHLSQEKTGLENHDAIKELDRGYLKMADDVVKLTLSESIFLKVIDETQTRMKQRYELQKDEINWLMSVNCQDADIDPALAVLDTTRITMTTQLMQIKRYILEVRKSRQNLIRFAYESIRQKWSNAPSQYYLDELSETRSKIRAILHVNDLANAYELWWLNAYTDWDRNNLYQVYIQYEKPLALYKSDIAKAYGFKAQIELAAADYPEVAEAFLDHLVTRIIPVAHRRAERLEAMGWEGVLGRQKLLAQRRIEHGTYSEECAKHMQNYLEQSEKVTGLPGFRVIETIYRKGVEQCRSSN
;
A
#
# COMPACT_ATOMS: atom_id res chain seq x y z
N MET A 1 41.15 9.59 30.01
CA MET A 1 41.61 9.79 31.41
C MET A 1 43.06 9.41 31.69
N ARG A 2 43.65 8.36 31.08
CA ARG A 2 45.06 7.99 31.34
C ARG A 2 46.12 8.98 30.79
N LEU A 3 45.80 9.81 29.79
CA LEU A 3 46.72 10.80 29.21
C LEU A 3 46.85 12.10 30.03
N LEU A 4 45.77 12.50 30.73
CA LEU A 4 45.75 13.71 31.59
C LEU A 4 46.59 13.50 32.86
N VAL A 5 46.69 12.25 33.32
CA VAL A 5 47.57 11.83 34.41
C VAL A 5 49.05 11.93 33.99
N PHE A 6 49.39 11.69 32.72
CA PHE A 6 50.78 11.78 32.24
C PHE A 6 51.27 13.25 32.13
N ILE A 7 50.40 14.17 31.68
CA ILE A 7 50.73 15.60 31.54
C ILE A 7 50.86 16.27 32.91
N LEU A 8 50.02 15.92 33.89
CA LEU A 8 50.10 16.44 35.26
C LEU A 8 51.25 15.84 36.09
N LEU A 9 51.83 14.71 35.68
CA LEU A 9 53.00 14.10 36.33
C LEU A 9 54.35 14.64 35.82
N LEU A 10 54.40 15.33 34.68
CA LEU A 10 55.65 15.84 34.09
C LEU A 10 55.99 17.27 34.53
N LEU A 11 54.99 18.14 34.78
CA LEU A 11 55.22 19.51 35.25
C LEU A 11 55.99 19.62 36.60
N PRO A 12 55.76 18.74 37.61
CA PRO A 12 56.50 18.81 38.87
C PRO A 12 57.96 18.37 38.77
N ARG A 13 58.32 17.57 37.74
CA ARG A 13 59.69 17.08 37.56
C ARG A 13 60.64 18.16 37.03
N LEU A 14 60.13 19.10 36.23
CA LEU A 14 60.89 20.25 35.72
C LEU A 14 61.24 21.28 36.79
N LEU A 15 60.42 21.43 37.84
CA LEU A 15 60.67 22.34 38.97
C LEU A 15 61.56 21.73 40.07
N SER A 16 61.82 20.42 40.02
CA SER A 16 62.72 19.73 40.96
C SER A 16 64.19 19.68 40.53
N ALA A 17 64.53 20.34 39.41
CA ALA A 17 65.89 20.40 38.91
C ALA A 17 66.77 21.37 39.73
N ALA A 18 67.30 20.88 40.86
CA ALA A 18 68.49 21.45 41.51
C ALA A 18 69.50 20.32 41.82
N PRO A 19 70.79 20.42 41.40
CA PRO A 19 71.37 21.25 40.34
C PRO A 19 71.75 20.38 39.13
N LEU A 20 71.45 20.84 37.91
CA LEU A 20 71.83 20.13 36.67
C LEU A 20 73.36 19.94 36.53
N CYS A 21 74.15 20.66 37.34
CA CYS A 21 75.57 20.43 37.58
C CYS A 21 75.94 20.82 39.02
N GLU A 22 76.61 19.93 39.78
CA GLU A 22 77.23 20.28 41.07
C GLU A 22 78.55 21.01 40.82
N PHE A 23 78.47 22.30 40.45
CA PHE A 23 79.66 23.14 40.35
C PHE A 23 80.05 23.64 41.74
N THR A 24 81.19 23.17 42.25
CA THR A 24 81.75 23.68 43.50
C THR A 24 82.71 24.82 43.15
N LYS A 25 82.39 26.05 43.58
CA LYS A 25 83.27 27.20 43.39
C LYS A 25 84.61 26.93 44.08
N PRO A 26 85.77 27.19 43.43
CA PRO A 26 87.06 27.04 44.07
C PRO A 26 87.14 27.87 45.36
N PRO A 27 87.73 27.33 46.45
CA PRO A 27 87.89 28.05 47.71
C PRO A 27 88.80 29.28 47.55
N ALA A 28 88.67 30.25 48.45
CA ALA A 28 89.54 31.44 48.45
C ALA A 28 90.99 31.00 48.70
N GLY A 29 91.90 31.33 47.77
CA GLY A 29 93.30 30.89 47.80
C GLY A 29 93.61 29.62 46.99
N ALA A 30 92.65 29.09 46.21
CA ALA A 30 92.88 27.98 45.29
C ALA A 30 94.03 28.29 44.31
N SER A 31 94.82 27.27 44.01
CA SER A 31 95.90 27.34 43.02
C SER A 31 95.34 27.61 41.61
N GLU A 32 96.17 28.19 40.74
CA GLU A 32 95.80 28.46 39.34
C GLU A 32 95.32 27.19 38.60
N GLU A 33 95.93 26.04 38.93
CA GLU A 33 95.58 24.72 38.41
C GLU A 33 94.16 24.29 38.82
N GLU A 34 93.76 24.55 40.07
CA GLU A 34 92.43 24.22 40.59
C GLU A 34 91.34 25.11 39.98
N ILE A 35 91.65 26.40 39.78
CA ILE A 35 90.76 27.34 39.07
C ILE A 35 90.58 26.89 37.62
N ARG A 36 91.67 26.50 36.94
CA ARG A 36 91.62 26.01 35.56
C ARG A 36 90.80 24.74 35.41
N ARG A 37 90.96 23.76 36.30
CA ARG A 37 90.13 22.53 36.31
C ARG A 37 88.65 22.82 36.55
N ALA A 38 88.33 23.75 37.46
CA ALA A 38 86.94 24.14 37.70
C ALA A 38 86.32 24.82 36.46
N LEU A 39 87.06 25.71 35.79
CA LEU A 39 86.61 26.34 34.55
C LEU A 39 86.48 25.34 33.40
N ASP A 40 87.42 24.41 33.25
CA ASP A 40 87.34 23.34 32.25
C ASP A 40 86.14 22.42 32.50
N TYR A 41 85.83 22.10 33.76
CA TYR A 41 84.65 21.33 34.13
C TYR A 41 83.36 22.11 33.85
N LEU A 42 83.30 23.40 34.18
CA LEU A 42 82.15 24.25 33.88
C LEU A 42 81.89 24.34 32.37
N ASN A 43 82.94 24.59 31.58
CA ASN A 43 82.84 24.83 30.14
C ASN A 43 82.62 23.54 29.34
N ASN A 44 83.27 22.44 29.71
CA ASN A 44 83.23 21.20 28.92
C ASN A 44 82.21 20.18 29.44
N VAL A 45 81.72 20.34 30.69
CA VAL A 45 80.79 19.37 31.31
C VAL A 45 79.46 20.04 31.66
N CYS A 46 79.46 21.10 32.49
CA CYS A 46 78.22 21.71 32.98
C CYS A 46 77.43 22.45 31.89
N LEU A 47 78.05 23.40 31.19
CA LEU A 47 77.36 24.22 30.18
C LEU A 47 76.77 23.39 29.04
N PRO A 48 77.49 22.41 28.46
CA PRO A 48 76.92 21.53 27.43
C PRO A 48 75.75 20.68 27.95
N LYS A 49 75.76 20.29 29.23
CA LYS A 49 74.67 19.53 29.84
C LYS A 49 73.41 20.39 30.04
N VAL A 50 73.57 21.62 30.53
CA VAL A 50 72.46 22.58 30.67
C VAL A 50 71.88 22.97 29.31
N ALA A 51 72.74 23.24 28.31
CA ALA A 51 72.31 23.56 26.95
C ALA A 51 71.47 22.41 26.34
N ARG A 52 71.94 21.16 26.51
CA ARG A 52 71.22 19.97 26.06
C ARG A 52 69.86 19.82 26.73
N VAL A 53 69.77 20.01 28.06
CA VAL A 53 68.50 19.88 28.80
C VAL A 53 67.49 20.95 28.38
N ASN A 54 67.93 22.19 28.18
CA ASN A 54 67.08 23.26 27.67
C ASN A 54 66.58 22.95 26.25
N GLU A 55 67.47 22.48 25.37
CA GLU A 55 67.10 22.09 24.01
C GLU A 55 66.08 20.94 24.02
N CYS A 56 66.28 19.90 24.84
CA CYS A 56 65.35 18.78 24.98
C CYS A 56 63.99 19.21 25.54
N THR A 57 63.93 20.17 26.46
CA THR A 57 62.67 20.71 27.01
C THR A 57 61.88 21.48 25.96
N TYR A 58 62.56 22.36 25.20
CA TYR A 58 61.94 23.09 24.10
C TYR A 58 61.34 22.14 23.04
N ARG A 59 62.02 21.02 22.76
CA ARG A 59 61.52 19.98 21.84
C ARG A 59 60.26 19.29 22.37
N LEU A 60 60.23 18.93 23.65
CA LEU A 60 59.04 18.34 24.27
C LEU A 60 57.84 19.28 24.23
N ASP A 61 58.05 20.57 24.47
CA ASP A 61 56.99 21.58 24.38
C ASP A 61 56.48 21.74 22.95
N ALA A 62 57.38 21.72 21.94
CA ALA A 62 57.01 21.74 20.54
C ALA A 62 56.17 20.49 20.15
N ILE A 63 56.62 19.29 20.54
CA ILE A 63 55.88 18.03 20.30
C ILE A 63 54.51 18.05 20.98
N ALA A 64 54.44 18.51 22.24
CA ALA A 64 53.19 18.63 22.98
C ALA A 64 52.22 19.63 22.34
N SER A 65 52.74 20.76 21.87
CA SER A 65 51.97 21.75 21.09
C SER A 65 51.38 21.12 19.83
N GLU A 66 52.15 20.33 19.09
CA GLU A 66 51.66 19.65 17.88
C GLU A 66 50.59 18.59 18.18
N ILE A 67 50.81 17.77 19.20
CA ILE A 67 49.79 16.80 19.67
C ILE A 67 48.50 17.54 20.01
N ASN A 68 48.59 18.67 20.73
CA ASN A 68 47.42 19.47 21.08
C ASN A 68 46.76 20.10 19.85
N GLY A 69 47.54 20.57 18.87
CA GLY A 69 47.03 21.10 17.61
C GLY A 69 46.23 20.05 16.81
N TYR A 70 46.70 18.80 16.76
CA TYR A 70 45.95 17.70 16.17
C TYR A 70 44.69 17.37 16.97
N ARG A 71 44.77 17.34 18.30
CA ARG A 71 43.62 17.10 19.18
C ARG A 71 42.54 18.16 19.07
N GLN A 72 42.90 19.44 19.04
CA GLN A 72 41.95 20.57 18.89
C GLN A 72 41.17 20.50 17.56
N THR A 73 41.73 19.85 16.54
CA THR A 73 41.05 19.64 15.26
C THR A 73 39.93 18.60 15.36
N PHE A 74 40.03 17.66 16.30
CA PHE A 74 39.02 16.61 16.55
C PHE A 74 38.11 16.90 17.73
N PHE A 75 38.60 17.70 18.69
CA PHE A 75 38.01 17.99 19.98
C PHE A 75 38.16 19.50 20.24
N ASP A 76 37.16 20.30 19.86
CA ASP A 76 37.05 21.72 20.18
C ASP A 76 36.05 21.89 21.33
N ASP A 77 36.52 22.42 22.47
CA ASP A 77 35.76 22.58 23.72
C ASP A 77 34.67 23.68 23.64
N ARG A 78 34.47 24.30 22.48
CA ARG A 78 33.43 25.34 22.26
C ARG A 78 32.04 24.74 22.17
N SER A 79 31.49 24.36 23.31
CA SER A 79 30.12 23.82 23.44
C SER A 79 29.02 24.82 23.08
N ASP A 80 29.33 26.12 23.16
CA ASP A 80 28.45 27.28 23.01
C ASP A 80 28.18 27.71 21.56
N THR A 81 28.95 27.20 20.60
CA THR A 81 28.81 27.55 19.17
C THR A 81 28.01 26.50 18.40
N PRO A 82 27.19 26.92 17.40
CA PRO A 82 26.41 25.99 16.60
C PRO A 82 27.31 25.10 15.73
N LEU A 83 26.92 23.83 15.56
CA LEU A 83 27.61 22.88 14.69
C LEU A 83 27.60 23.39 13.24
N VAL A 84 28.73 23.31 12.54
CA VAL A 84 28.86 23.79 11.15
C VAL A 84 27.82 23.16 10.20
N ILE A 85 27.47 21.90 10.43
CA ILE A 85 26.46 21.16 9.65
C ILE A 85 25.04 21.73 9.81
N GLU A 86 24.76 22.46 10.89
CA GLU A 86 23.47 23.15 11.11
C GLU A 86 23.58 24.65 10.78
N ALA A 87 24.69 25.28 11.16
CA ALA A 87 24.92 26.71 10.99
C ALA A 87 24.93 27.16 9.52
N LEU A 88 25.44 26.32 8.61
CA LEU A 88 25.46 26.61 7.17
C LEU A 88 24.11 26.42 6.48
N LYS A 89 23.08 25.93 7.19
CA LYS A 89 21.70 25.90 6.69
C LYS A 89 20.97 27.21 6.93
N SER A 90 21.39 28.01 7.92
CA SER A 90 20.83 29.34 8.18
C SER A 90 21.42 30.39 7.26
N SER A 91 20.59 31.35 6.83
CA SER A 91 21.01 32.52 6.07
C SER A 91 20.58 33.79 6.82
N PRO A 92 21.51 34.67 7.24
CA PRO A 92 22.96 34.53 7.10
C PRO A 92 23.55 33.46 8.03
N ALA A 93 24.69 32.88 7.64
CA ALA A 93 25.42 31.93 8.47
C ALA A 93 26.04 32.64 9.70
N PRO A 94 26.06 32.02 10.89
CA PRO A 94 26.72 32.57 12.07
C PRO A 94 28.22 32.84 11.86
N GLU A 95 28.73 33.93 12.43
CA GLU A 95 30.16 34.29 12.35
C GLU A 95 31.08 33.25 13.01
N ARG A 96 30.59 32.53 14.03
CA ARG A 96 31.33 31.49 14.75
C ARG A 96 30.61 30.16 14.62
N MET A 97 31.35 29.13 14.18
CA MET A 97 30.84 27.78 13.94
C MET A 97 31.77 26.75 14.57
N ASN A 98 31.17 25.65 15.04
CA ASN A 98 31.90 24.53 15.59
C ASN A 98 32.26 23.52 14.49
N TYR A 99 33.57 23.41 14.20
CA TYR A 99 34.14 22.48 13.21
C TYR A 99 34.61 21.15 13.81
N ASP A 100 34.32 20.88 15.09
CA ASP A 100 34.68 19.66 15.79
C ASP A 100 34.14 18.43 15.05
N VAL A 101 35.06 17.61 14.56
CA VAL A 101 34.73 16.44 13.75
C VAL A 101 33.84 15.47 14.53
N TYR A 102 34.12 15.25 15.81
CA TYR A 102 33.44 14.24 16.63
C TYR A 102 31.99 14.63 16.98
N ARG A 103 31.76 15.88 17.34
CA ARG A 103 30.43 16.42 17.66
C ARG A 103 29.55 16.48 16.41
N ASN A 104 30.10 16.97 15.29
CA ASN A 104 29.38 16.97 14.01
C ASN A 104 29.05 15.53 13.57
N PHE A 105 29.99 14.59 13.71
CA PHE A 105 29.73 13.18 13.43
C PHE A 105 28.66 12.57 14.33
N SER A 106 28.74 12.81 15.64
CA SER A 106 27.79 12.27 16.63
C SER A 106 26.37 12.79 16.37
N HIS A 107 26.24 14.07 16.02
CA HIS A 107 24.98 14.67 15.62
C HIS A 107 24.41 14.05 14.34
N LEU A 108 25.24 13.90 13.30
CA LEU A 108 24.80 13.23 12.07
C LEU A 108 24.40 11.77 12.33
N LYS A 109 25.15 11.04 13.16
CA LYS A 109 24.83 9.67 13.53
C LYS A 109 23.46 9.58 14.22
N ALA A 110 23.15 10.50 15.12
CA ALA A 110 21.82 10.59 15.74
C ALA A 110 20.73 10.85 14.68
N LYS A 111 20.95 11.82 13.78
CA LYS A 111 20.04 12.12 12.67
C LYS A 111 19.84 10.94 11.72
N HIS A 112 20.86 10.13 11.49
CA HIS A 112 20.76 8.88 10.74
C HIS A 112 19.84 7.87 11.44
N SER A 113 20.01 7.67 12.75
CA SER A 113 19.16 6.77 13.53
C SER A 113 17.70 7.24 13.54
N GLU A 114 17.46 8.54 13.71
CA GLU A 114 16.12 9.14 13.59
C GLU A 114 15.51 8.89 12.20
N GLY A 115 16.27 9.14 11.14
CA GLY A 115 15.82 8.92 9.76
C GLY A 115 15.49 7.46 9.46
N ILE A 116 16.31 6.51 9.93
CA ILE A 116 16.02 5.08 9.77
C ILE A 116 14.75 4.69 10.53
N ALA A 117 14.57 5.16 11.76
CA ALA A 117 13.37 4.87 12.55
C ALA A 117 12.09 5.41 11.89
N LEU A 118 12.15 6.60 11.28
CA LEU A 118 11.04 7.15 10.51
C LEU A 118 10.68 6.29 9.30
N ILE A 119 11.69 5.83 8.55
CA ILE A 119 11.48 4.93 7.39
C ILE A 119 10.85 3.62 7.86
N GLN A 120 11.35 3.05 8.96
CA GLN A 120 10.83 1.81 9.53
C GLN A 120 9.36 1.97 9.96
N SER A 121 9.04 3.05 10.69
CA SER A 121 7.67 3.33 11.12
C SER A 121 6.73 3.55 9.93
N PHE A 122 7.20 4.19 8.85
CA PHE A 122 6.43 4.33 7.62
C PHE A 122 6.14 2.97 6.99
N ILE A 123 7.15 2.11 6.89
CA ILE A 123 7.01 0.73 6.38
C ILE A 123 5.97 -0.03 7.20
N ASP A 124 6.11 -0.06 8.52
CA ASP A 124 5.25 -0.85 9.41
C ASP A 124 3.79 -0.38 9.39
N GLY A 125 3.57 0.94 9.31
CA GLY A 125 2.24 1.53 9.23
C GLY A 125 1.47 1.21 7.95
N HIS A 126 2.17 0.89 6.85
CA HIS A 126 1.55 0.62 5.55
C HIS A 126 1.58 -0.87 5.17
N LEU A 127 2.58 -1.65 5.60
CA LEU A 127 2.64 -3.09 5.29
C LEU A 127 1.58 -3.93 6.00
N SER A 128 1.16 -3.51 7.19
CA SER A 128 0.24 -4.24 8.07
C SER A 128 -1.25 -4.03 7.74
N GLN A 129 -1.57 -3.10 6.85
CA GLN A 129 -2.96 -2.79 6.49
C GLN A 129 -3.37 -3.58 5.24
N GLU A 130 -4.25 -4.56 5.43
CA GLU A 130 -5.06 -5.09 4.34
C GLU A 130 -6.18 -4.08 4.06
N LYS A 131 -6.21 -3.54 2.84
CA LYS A 131 -7.22 -2.57 2.41
C LYS A 131 -7.97 -3.08 1.18
N THR A 132 -9.26 -2.77 1.12
CA THR A 132 -10.15 -3.14 0.00
C THR A 132 -9.85 -2.30 -1.26
N GLY A 133 -10.42 -2.68 -2.42
CA GLY A 133 -10.09 -2.11 -3.73
C GLY A 133 -10.16 -0.57 -3.81
N LEU A 134 -11.22 0.04 -3.28
CA LEU A 134 -11.40 1.50 -3.27
C LEU A 134 -10.46 2.21 -2.28
N GLU A 135 -10.27 1.61 -1.10
CA GLU A 135 -9.39 2.12 -0.05
C GLU A 135 -7.91 2.11 -0.47
N ASN A 136 -7.53 1.22 -1.39
CA ASN A 136 -6.17 1.18 -1.96
C ASN A 136 -5.83 2.41 -2.81
N HIS A 137 -6.80 3.03 -3.50
CA HIS A 137 -6.51 4.20 -4.34
C HIS A 137 -6.11 5.42 -3.51
N ASP A 138 -6.87 5.72 -2.45
CA ASP A 138 -6.55 6.82 -1.54
C ASP A 138 -5.32 6.48 -0.68
N ALA A 139 -5.13 5.22 -0.31
CA ALA A 139 -3.91 4.77 0.35
C ALA A 139 -2.66 4.97 -0.52
N ILE A 140 -2.72 4.74 -1.84
CA ILE A 140 -1.60 5.04 -2.76
C ILE A 140 -1.28 6.53 -2.78
N LYS A 141 -2.28 7.41 -2.78
CA LYS A 141 -2.05 8.87 -2.72
C LYS A 141 -1.40 9.28 -1.39
N GLU A 142 -1.82 8.69 -0.27
CA GLU A 142 -1.18 8.92 1.02
C GLU A 142 0.25 8.38 1.05
N LEU A 143 0.49 7.20 0.48
CA LEU A 143 1.82 6.61 0.31
C LEU A 143 2.74 7.54 -0.48
N ASP A 144 2.27 8.09 -1.60
CA ASP A 144 3.02 9.03 -2.43
C ASP A 144 3.38 10.31 -1.67
N ARG A 145 2.43 10.86 -0.90
CA ARG A 145 2.69 12.03 -0.04
C ARG A 145 3.71 11.72 1.06
N GLY A 146 3.59 10.57 1.72
CA GLY A 146 4.52 10.12 2.74
C GLY A 146 5.93 9.89 2.19
N TYR A 147 6.04 9.30 1.00
CA TYR A 147 7.30 9.15 0.27
C TYR A 147 7.94 10.50 -0.04
N LEU A 148 7.17 11.46 -0.58
CA LEU A 148 7.70 12.80 -0.88
C LEU A 148 8.22 13.51 0.38
N LYS A 149 7.52 13.39 1.50
CA LYS A 149 7.96 13.94 2.78
C LYS A 149 9.25 13.28 3.27
N MET A 150 9.35 11.95 3.23
CA MET A 150 10.59 11.24 3.59
C MET A 150 11.75 11.58 2.65
N ALA A 151 11.49 11.72 1.35
CA ALA A 151 12.48 12.11 0.36
C ALA A 151 13.04 13.51 0.67
N ASP A 152 12.18 14.48 1.02
CA ASP A 152 12.60 15.82 1.44
C ASP A 152 13.49 15.80 2.70
N ASP A 153 13.10 15.04 3.72
CA ASP A 153 13.90 14.89 4.94
C ASP A 153 15.27 14.22 4.67
N VAL A 154 15.32 13.26 3.75
CA VAL A 154 16.59 12.66 3.30
C VAL A 154 17.43 13.62 2.49
N VAL A 155 16.85 14.50 1.67
CA VAL A 155 17.59 15.54 0.96
C VAL A 155 18.26 16.50 1.96
N LYS A 156 17.53 16.95 2.98
CA LYS A 156 18.09 17.82 4.06
C LYS A 156 19.23 17.14 4.82
N LEU A 157 19.08 15.86 5.14
CA LEU A 157 20.15 15.09 5.78
C LEU A 157 21.35 14.90 4.84
N THR A 158 21.11 14.64 3.56
CA THR A 158 22.16 14.50 2.53
C THR A 158 22.96 15.79 2.36
N LEU A 159 22.32 16.95 2.45
CA LEU A 159 23.01 18.24 2.46
C LEU A 159 23.95 18.37 3.68
N SER A 160 23.45 18.06 4.87
CA SER A 160 24.21 18.10 6.13
C SER A 160 25.45 17.20 6.08
N GLU A 161 25.26 15.98 5.57
CA GLU A 161 26.34 15.02 5.35
C GLU A 161 27.36 15.53 4.32
N SER A 162 26.93 16.20 3.25
CA SER A 162 27.84 16.74 2.24
C SER A 162 28.68 17.89 2.78
N ILE A 163 28.08 18.75 3.61
CA ILE A 163 28.80 19.79 4.37
C ILE A 163 29.84 19.11 5.29
N PHE A 164 29.44 18.08 6.01
CA PHE A 164 30.36 17.37 6.90
C PHE A 164 31.50 16.66 6.15
N LEU A 165 31.23 16.03 5.01
CA LEU A 165 32.26 15.43 4.17
C LEU A 165 33.28 16.47 3.68
N LYS A 166 32.83 17.68 3.37
CA LYS A 166 33.73 18.80 3.05
C LYS A 166 34.59 19.18 4.27
N VAL A 167 34.02 19.25 5.47
CA VAL A 167 34.78 19.50 6.71
C VAL A 167 35.83 18.41 6.94
N ILE A 168 35.48 17.13 6.71
CA ILE A 168 36.44 16.02 6.79
C ILE A 168 37.57 16.19 5.77
N ASP A 169 37.26 16.50 4.51
CA ASP A 169 38.25 16.65 3.44
C ASP A 169 39.18 17.85 3.67
N GLU A 170 38.63 18.98 4.13
CA GLU A 170 39.42 20.14 4.55
C GLU A 170 40.30 19.82 5.76
N THR A 171 39.79 19.06 6.73
CA THR A 171 40.54 18.62 7.91
C THR A 171 41.69 17.70 7.53
N GLN A 172 41.44 16.71 6.67
CA GLN A 172 42.49 15.82 6.13
C GLN A 172 43.55 16.61 5.38
N THR A 173 43.14 17.59 4.55
CA THR A 173 44.05 18.46 3.80
C THR A 173 44.91 19.29 4.75
N ARG A 174 44.31 19.92 5.76
CA ARG A 174 45.04 20.70 6.79
C ARG A 174 46.02 19.84 7.57
N MET A 175 45.62 18.62 7.99
CA MET A 175 46.50 17.70 8.69
C MET A 175 47.71 17.29 7.83
N LYS A 176 47.47 17.01 6.54
CA LYS A 176 48.53 16.70 5.58
C LYS A 176 49.46 17.88 5.38
N GLN A 177 48.92 19.07 5.13
CA GLN A 177 49.72 20.29 4.94
C GLN A 177 50.55 20.62 6.18
N ARG A 178 49.96 20.54 7.38
CA ARG A 178 50.68 20.73 8.65
C ARG A 178 51.86 19.75 8.75
N TYR A 179 51.62 18.47 8.46
CA TYR A 179 52.68 17.47 8.46
C TYR A 179 53.79 17.77 7.44
N GLU A 180 53.45 18.11 6.20
CA GLU A 180 54.45 18.41 5.16
C GLU A 180 55.30 19.64 5.52
N LEU A 181 54.68 20.70 6.06
CA LEU A 181 55.37 21.91 6.50
C LEU A 181 56.31 21.65 7.69
N GLN A 182 55.92 20.74 8.56
CA GLN A 182 56.67 20.42 9.78
C GLN A 182 57.60 19.23 9.59
N LYS A 183 57.64 18.60 8.42
CA LYS A 183 58.40 17.36 8.22
C LYS A 183 59.88 17.54 8.52
N ASP A 184 60.48 18.64 8.06
CA ASP A 184 61.89 18.95 8.31
C ASP A 184 62.14 19.36 9.76
N GLU A 185 61.19 20.05 10.38
CA GLU A 185 61.22 20.38 11.81
C GLU A 185 61.12 19.11 12.66
N ILE A 186 60.21 18.18 12.34
CA ILE A 186 60.08 16.86 12.96
C ILE A 186 61.35 16.03 12.74
N ASN A 187 61.94 16.04 11.54
CA ASN A 187 63.22 15.39 11.27
C ASN A 187 64.37 15.99 12.10
N TRP A 188 64.37 17.31 12.28
CA TRP A 188 65.30 17.98 13.17
C TRP A 188 65.04 17.65 14.65
N LEU A 189 63.78 17.55 15.07
CA LEU A 189 63.38 17.08 16.40
C LEU A 189 63.90 15.67 16.68
N MET A 190 64.03 14.82 15.64
CA MET A 190 64.59 13.46 15.71
C MET A 190 66.13 13.38 15.69
N SER A 191 66.86 14.44 15.33
CA SER A 191 68.30 14.34 15.03
C SER A 191 69.25 14.64 16.20
N VAL A 192 68.77 15.18 17.33
CA VAL A 192 69.64 15.52 18.48
C VAL A 192 69.54 14.49 19.58
N ASN A 193 70.71 14.11 20.08
CA ASN A 193 70.92 13.06 21.06
C ASN A 193 70.54 13.54 22.47
N CYS A 194 69.23 13.71 22.71
CA CYS A 194 68.66 13.78 24.04
C CYS A 194 68.70 12.37 24.61
N GLN A 195 69.39 12.14 25.73
CA GLN A 195 69.45 10.82 26.38
C GLN A 195 68.09 10.41 26.97
N ASP A 196 67.16 10.01 26.11
CA ASP A 196 66.63 8.64 25.95
C ASP A 196 65.68 8.02 26.99
N ALA A 197 64.77 8.80 27.58
CA ALA A 197 63.59 8.22 28.25
C ALA A 197 62.27 8.95 27.98
N ASP A 198 62.29 10.26 27.79
CA ASP A 198 61.05 11.06 27.73
C ASP A 198 60.68 11.55 26.31
N ILE A 199 61.64 11.65 25.36
CA ILE A 199 61.40 12.20 24.01
C ILE A 199 60.92 11.14 23.02
N ASP A 200 61.58 9.98 22.96
CA ASP A 200 61.20 8.88 22.07
C ASP A 200 59.75 8.43 22.27
N PRO A 201 59.26 8.27 23.53
CA PRO A 201 57.84 8.01 23.76
C PRO A 201 56.92 9.15 23.30
N ALA A 202 57.33 10.42 23.46
CA ALA A 202 56.52 11.56 23.05
C ALA A 202 56.40 11.65 21.51
N LEU A 203 57.48 11.39 20.79
CA LEU A 203 57.49 11.30 19.32
C LEU A 203 56.65 10.12 18.82
N ALA A 204 56.76 8.95 19.46
CA ALA A 204 55.92 7.81 19.16
C ALA A 204 54.42 8.12 19.39
N VAL A 205 54.09 8.88 20.44
CA VAL A 205 52.72 9.35 20.71
C VAL A 205 52.25 10.33 19.63
N LEU A 206 53.09 11.25 19.17
CA LEU A 206 52.76 12.17 18.07
C LEU A 206 52.44 11.40 16.79
N ASP A 207 53.32 10.48 16.38
CA ASP A 207 53.12 9.69 15.17
C ASP A 207 51.87 8.80 15.27
N THR A 208 51.70 8.13 16.41
CA THR A 208 50.51 7.31 16.70
C THR A 208 49.24 8.16 16.66
N THR A 209 49.26 9.38 17.23
CA THR A 209 48.11 10.30 17.22
C THR A 209 47.74 10.69 15.80
N ARG A 210 48.73 11.08 14.99
CA ARG A 210 48.55 11.44 13.58
C ARG A 210 47.94 10.30 12.77
N ILE A 211 48.52 9.10 12.86
CA ILE A 211 48.05 7.90 12.14
C ILE A 211 46.63 7.54 12.59
N THR A 212 46.38 7.55 13.90
CA THR A 212 45.06 7.21 14.47
C THR A 212 44.00 8.18 14.00
N MET A 213 44.26 9.48 14.08
CA MET A 213 43.33 10.53 13.66
C MET A 213 43.04 10.49 12.15
N THR A 214 44.07 10.32 11.32
CA THR A 214 43.90 10.21 9.86
C THR A 214 43.06 8.98 9.51
N THR A 215 43.34 7.85 10.17
CA THR A 215 42.54 6.62 10.05
C THR A 215 41.09 6.82 10.46
N GLN A 216 40.86 7.50 11.60
CA GLN A 216 39.51 7.80 12.10
C GLN A 216 38.71 8.67 11.13
N LEU A 217 39.32 9.70 10.52
CA LEU A 217 38.65 10.52 9.49
C LEU A 217 38.20 9.69 8.30
N MET A 218 39.06 8.79 7.82
CA MET A 218 38.70 7.88 6.72
C MET A 218 37.56 6.93 7.10
N GLN A 219 37.59 6.37 8.32
CA GLN A 219 36.53 5.50 8.82
C GLN A 219 35.19 6.24 8.94
N ILE A 220 35.20 7.45 9.51
CA ILE A 220 34.02 8.32 9.62
C ILE A 220 33.46 8.66 8.23
N LYS A 221 34.32 9.07 7.29
CA LYS A 221 33.94 9.36 5.91
C LYS A 221 33.27 8.16 5.25
N ARG A 222 33.87 6.98 5.37
CA ARG A 222 33.31 5.74 4.82
C ARG A 222 31.94 5.42 5.42
N TYR A 223 31.82 5.50 6.74
CA TYR A 223 30.56 5.25 7.44
C TYR A 223 29.43 6.15 6.92
N ILE A 224 29.65 7.46 6.80
CA ILE A 224 28.63 8.39 6.30
C ILE A 224 28.19 8.03 4.88
N LEU A 225 29.13 7.68 3.99
CA LEU A 225 28.82 7.28 2.61
C LEU A 225 28.02 5.97 2.55
N GLU A 226 28.39 4.98 3.36
CA GLU A 226 27.70 3.69 3.43
C GLU A 226 26.27 3.84 3.96
N VAL A 227 26.09 4.57 5.06
CA VAL A 227 24.76 4.79 5.66
C VAL A 227 23.88 5.63 4.72
N ARG A 228 24.43 6.65 4.04
CA ARG A 228 23.71 7.42 3.01
C ARG A 228 23.13 6.49 1.93
N LYS A 229 23.98 5.61 1.38
CA LYS A 229 23.57 4.65 0.33
C LYS A 229 22.53 3.67 0.85
N SER A 230 22.74 3.11 2.05
CA SER A 230 21.79 2.19 2.69
C SER A 230 20.41 2.83 2.89
N ARG A 231 20.37 4.06 3.42
CA ARG A 231 19.13 4.83 3.63
C ARG A 231 18.36 5.06 2.33
N GLN A 232 19.06 5.49 1.27
CA GLN A 232 18.44 5.73 -0.05
C GLN A 232 17.84 4.45 -0.63
N ASN A 233 18.56 3.33 -0.51
CA ASN A 233 18.06 2.03 -0.97
C ASN A 233 16.84 1.56 -0.17
N LEU A 234 16.84 1.76 1.15
CA LEU A 234 15.73 1.35 2.02
C LEU A 234 14.44 2.12 1.68
N ILE A 235 14.53 3.44 1.48
CA ILE A 235 13.38 4.26 1.07
C ILE A 235 12.80 3.80 -0.26
N ARG A 236 13.67 3.60 -1.26
CA ARG A 236 13.24 3.15 -2.58
C ARG A 236 12.57 1.77 -2.49
N PHE A 237 13.22 0.82 -1.83
CA PHE A 237 12.69 -0.54 -1.68
C PHE A 237 11.35 -0.57 -0.94
N ALA A 238 11.22 0.20 0.14
CA ALA A 238 9.98 0.34 0.90
C ALA A 238 8.83 0.85 0.03
N TYR A 239 9.07 1.96 -0.67
CA TYR A 239 8.08 2.59 -1.53
C TYR A 239 7.65 1.68 -2.69
N GLU A 240 8.62 1.12 -3.43
CA GLU A 240 8.35 0.26 -4.58
C GLU A 240 7.59 -1.01 -4.16
N SER A 241 8.00 -1.65 -3.06
CA SER A 241 7.35 -2.88 -2.59
C SER A 241 5.91 -2.66 -2.14
N ILE A 242 5.65 -1.59 -1.37
CA ILE A 242 4.29 -1.26 -0.90
C ILE A 242 3.43 -0.82 -2.07
N ARG A 243 3.94 0.05 -2.96
CA ARG A 243 3.21 0.53 -4.13
C ARG A 243 2.86 -0.61 -5.08
N GLN A 244 3.76 -1.57 -5.31
CA GLN A 244 3.49 -2.73 -6.16
C GLN A 244 2.41 -3.66 -5.56
N LYS A 245 2.46 -3.92 -4.25
CA LYS A 245 1.42 -4.70 -3.55
C LYS A 245 0.05 -4.04 -3.70
N TRP A 246 -0.02 -2.72 -3.53
CA TRP A 246 -1.26 -1.96 -3.61
C TRP A 246 -1.70 -1.61 -5.04
N SER A 247 -0.82 -1.62 -6.05
CA SER A 247 -1.22 -1.41 -7.45
C SER A 247 -1.89 -2.64 -8.06
N ASN A 248 -1.57 -3.83 -7.56
CA ASN A 248 -2.09 -5.09 -8.11
C ASN A 248 -3.43 -5.51 -7.48
N ALA A 249 -3.73 -5.07 -6.26
CA ALA A 249 -4.99 -5.40 -5.60
C ALA A 249 -6.25 -4.76 -6.26
N PRO A 250 -6.22 -3.49 -6.72
CA PRO A 250 -7.37 -2.86 -7.36
C PRO A 250 -7.72 -3.47 -8.72
N SER A 251 -6.73 -3.87 -9.52
CA SER A 251 -7.00 -4.38 -10.87
C SER A 251 -7.76 -5.71 -10.85
N GLN A 252 -7.45 -6.61 -9.91
CA GLN A 252 -8.22 -7.84 -9.72
C GLN A 252 -9.62 -7.55 -9.19
N TYR A 253 -9.75 -6.68 -8.18
CA TYR A 253 -11.06 -6.28 -7.65
C TYR A 253 -11.96 -5.68 -8.74
N TYR A 254 -11.46 -4.73 -9.52
CA TYR A 254 -12.23 -4.12 -10.62
C TYR A 254 -12.57 -5.12 -11.73
N LEU A 255 -11.70 -6.09 -12.02
CA LEU A 255 -11.98 -7.14 -13.00
C LEU A 255 -13.09 -8.08 -12.51
N ASP A 256 -13.08 -8.45 -11.23
CA ASP A 256 -14.09 -9.33 -10.64
C ASP A 256 -15.45 -8.61 -10.54
N GLU A 257 -15.47 -7.35 -10.09
CA GLU A 257 -16.69 -6.54 -9.99
C GLU A 257 -17.29 -6.21 -11.37
N LEU A 258 -16.44 -5.94 -12.38
CA LEU A 258 -16.89 -5.78 -13.77
C LEU A 258 -17.40 -7.10 -14.36
N SER A 259 -16.77 -8.23 -14.01
CA SER A 259 -17.21 -9.57 -14.43
C SER A 259 -18.58 -9.91 -13.83
N GLU A 260 -18.77 -9.67 -12.54
CA GLU A 260 -20.04 -9.85 -11.84
C GLU A 260 -21.13 -8.94 -12.42
N THR A 261 -20.82 -7.65 -12.61
CA THR A 261 -21.75 -6.69 -13.23
C THR A 261 -22.13 -7.13 -14.64
N ARG A 262 -21.17 -7.60 -15.43
CA ARG A 262 -21.42 -8.10 -16.80
C ARG A 262 -22.31 -9.34 -16.80
N SER A 263 -22.08 -10.27 -15.87
CA SER A 263 -22.89 -11.47 -15.71
C SER A 263 -24.32 -11.11 -15.31
N LYS A 264 -24.50 -10.16 -14.38
CA LYS A 264 -25.82 -9.65 -13.98
C LYS A 264 -26.56 -8.96 -15.14
N ILE A 265 -25.88 -8.12 -15.92
CA ILE A 265 -26.47 -7.49 -17.12
C ILE A 265 -26.91 -8.54 -18.14
N ARG A 266 -26.10 -9.60 -18.36
CA ARG A 266 -26.49 -10.71 -19.25
C ARG A 266 -27.73 -11.44 -18.74
N ALA A 267 -27.81 -11.71 -17.44
CA ALA A 267 -28.99 -12.32 -16.84
C ALA A 267 -30.24 -11.45 -17.06
N ILE A 268 -30.14 -10.14 -16.83
CA ILE A 268 -31.23 -9.18 -17.08
C ILE A 268 -31.67 -9.22 -18.55
N LEU A 269 -30.73 -9.15 -19.50
CA LEU A 269 -31.06 -9.17 -20.93
C LEU A 269 -31.74 -10.48 -21.34
N HIS A 270 -31.23 -11.62 -20.87
CA HIS A 270 -31.80 -12.93 -21.18
C HIS A 270 -33.20 -13.09 -20.58
N VAL A 271 -33.40 -12.70 -19.31
CA VAL A 271 -34.73 -12.73 -18.69
C VAL A 271 -35.69 -11.78 -19.40
N ASN A 272 -35.23 -10.61 -19.84
CA ASN A 272 -36.07 -9.67 -20.60
C ASN A 272 -36.51 -10.24 -21.97
N ASP A 273 -35.63 -10.97 -22.67
CA ASP A 273 -35.99 -11.64 -23.92
C ASP A 273 -37.04 -12.75 -23.69
N LEU A 274 -36.88 -13.54 -22.62
CA LEU A 274 -37.88 -14.52 -22.19
C LEU A 274 -39.19 -13.84 -21.79
N ALA A 275 -39.12 -12.67 -21.17
CA ALA A 275 -40.30 -11.92 -20.76
C ALA A 275 -41.13 -11.44 -21.95
N ASN A 276 -40.46 -10.80 -22.91
CA ASN A 276 -41.07 -10.40 -24.17
C ASN A 276 -41.69 -11.61 -24.91
N ALA A 277 -41.01 -12.76 -24.89
CA ALA A 277 -41.51 -13.97 -25.52
C ALA A 277 -42.78 -14.51 -24.83
N TYR A 278 -42.84 -14.54 -23.48
CA TYR A 278 -44.05 -14.99 -22.80
C TYR A 278 -45.19 -13.99 -22.95
N GLU A 279 -44.91 -12.68 -22.97
CA GLU A 279 -45.95 -11.66 -23.14
C GLU A 279 -46.59 -11.74 -24.52
N LEU A 280 -45.76 -11.88 -25.56
CA LEU A 280 -46.25 -12.06 -26.93
C LEU A 280 -47.04 -13.36 -27.07
N TRP A 281 -46.53 -14.45 -26.49
CA TRP A 281 -47.25 -15.72 -26.47
C TRP A 281 -48.60 -15.59 -25.76
N TRP A 282 -48.64 -14.97 -24.58
CA TRP A 282 -49.85 -14.80 -23.81
C TRP A 282 -50.85 -13.87 -24.49
N LEU A 283 -50.39 -12.79 -25.12
CA LEU A 283 -51.25 -11.91 -25.92
C LEU A 283 -51.90 -12.69 -27.08
N ASN A 284 -51.14 -13.53 -27.76
CA ASN A 284 -51.66 -14.40 -28.82
C ASN A 284 -52.64 -15.44 -28.27
N ALA A 285 -52.33 -16.09 -27.14
CA ALA A 285 -53.24 -17.03 -26.49
C ALA A 285 -54.51 -16.35 -25.97
N TYR A 286 -54.40 -15.11 -25.50
CA TYR A 286 -55.54 -14.35 -25.01
C TYR A 286 -56.41 -13.81 -26.14
N THR A 287 -55.87 -13.52 -27.31
CA THR A 287 -56.63 -13.02 -28.47
C THR A 287 -57.08 -14.11 -29.44
N ASP A 288 -56.55 -15.32 -29.30
CA ASP A 288 -56.95 -16.50 -30.07
C ASP A 288 -58.46 -16.72 -29.93
N TRP A 289 -59.13 -16.66 -31.08
CA TRP A 289 -60.58 -16.80 -31.20
C TRP A 289 -61.07 -18.12 -30.59
N ASP A 290 -60.33 -19.21 -30.79
CA ASP A 290 -60.72 -20.52 -30.28
C ASP A 290 -60.72 -20.54 -28.74
N ARG A 291 -59.76 -19.87 -28.10
CA ARG A 291 -59.57 -19.91 -26.63
C ARG A 291 -60.63 -19.14 -25.85
N ASN A 292 -61.19 -18.10 -26.45
CA ASN A 292 -62.24 -17.30 -25.82
C ASN A 292 -63.64 -17.75 -26.24
N ASN A 293 -63.84 -18.10 -27.52
CA ASN A 293 -65.20 -18.30 -28.03
C ASN A 293 -65.69 -19.75 -27.90
N LEU A 294 -64.80 -20.76 -27.98
CA LEU A 294 -65.27 -22.14 -27.95
C LEU A 294 -65.99 -22.49 -26.65
N TYR A 295 -65.50 -22.05 -25.50
CA TYR A 295 -66.24 -22.23 -24.24
C TYR A 295 -67.32 -21.16 -24.03
N GLN A 296 -67.05 -19.88 -24.28
CA GLN A 296 -68.01 -18.82 -23.91
C GLN A 296 -69.23 -18.76 -24.83
N VAL A 297 -69.05 -19.00 -26.13
CA VAL A 297 -70.11 -18.92 -27.14
C VAL A 297 -70.72 -20.30 -27.40
N TYR A 298 -69.87 -21.29 -27.64
CA TYR A 298 -70.29 -22.61 -28.08
C TYR A 298 -70.36 -23.64 -26.96
N ILE A 299 -69.94 -23.28 -25.74
CA ILE A 299 -69.96 -24.16 -24.57
C ILE A 299 -69.28 -25.50 -24.90
N GLN A 300 -68.13 -25.44 -25.57
CA GLN A 300 -67.31 -26.63 -25.81
C GLN A 300 -66.50 -27.00 -24.57
N TYR A 301 -66.23 -28.30 -24.42
CA TYR A 301 -65.52 -28.88 -23.28
C TYR A 301 -64.06 -29.21 -23.62
N GLU A 302 -63.81 -30.17 -24.51
CA GLU A 302 -62.48 -30.79 -24.63
C GLU A 302 -61.43 -29.88 -25.27
N LYS A 303 -61.77 -29.20 -26.37
CA LYS A 303 -60.82 -28.35 -27.09
C LYS A 303 -60.37 -27.17 -26.22
N PRO A 304 -61.25 -26.41 -25.55
CA PRO A 304 -60.83 -25.37 -24.59
C PRO A 304 -60.00 -25.92 -23.43
N LEU A 305 -60.37 -27.07 -22.86
CA LEU A 305 -59.64 -27.67 -21.75
C LEU A 305 -58.22 -28.06 -22.15
N ALA A 306 -58.04 -28.69 -23.32
CA ALA A 306 -56.72 -29.03 -23.85
C ALA A 306 -55.86 -27.78 -24.10
N LEU A 307 -56.47 -26.71 -24.61
CA LEU A 307 -55.80 -25.42 -24.82
C LEU A 307 -55.35 -24.78 -23.49
N TYR A 308 -56.19 -24.77 -22.46
CA TYR A 308 -55.80 -24.25 -21.14
C TYR A 308 -54.71 -25.09 -20.48
N LYS A 309 -54.76 -26.42 -20.59
CA LYS A 309 -53.66 -27.30 -20.10
C LYS A 309 -52.33 -27.03 -20.81
N SER A 310 -52.37 -26.82 -22.12
CA SER A 310 -51.20 -26.43 -22.91
C SER A 310 -50.62 -25.09 -22.44
N ASP A 311 -51.48 -24.12 -22.09
CA ASP A 311 -51.02 -22.82 -21.59
C ASP A 311 -50.39 -22.90 -20.22
N ILE A 312 -50.97 -23.69 -19.32
CA ILE A 312 -50.39 -23.95 -18.00
C ILE A 312 -48.98 -24.52 -18.17
N ALA A 313 -48.82 -25.54 -19.01
CA ALA A 313 -47.51 -26.15 -19.27
C ALA A 313 -46.50 -25.14 -19.86
N LYS A 314 -46.92 -24.31 -20.83
CA LYS A 314 -46.06 -23.27 -21.41
C LYS A 314 -45.66 -22.20 -20.39
N ALA A 315 -46.60 -21.75 -19.56
CA ALA A 315 -46.31 -20.77 -18.51
C ALA A 315 -45.28 -21.33 -17.51
N TYR A 316 -45.44 -22.57 -17.05
CA TYR A 316 -44.43 -23.22 -16.20
C TYR A 316 -43.08 -23.40 -16.90
N GLY A 317 -43.10 -23.65 -18.22
CA GLY A 317 -41.87 -23.67 -19.04
C GLY A 317 -41.13 -22.33 -19.02
N PHE A 318 -41.83 -21.21 -19.22
CA PHE A 318 -41.24 -19.87 -19.11
C PHE A 318 -40.75 -19.56 -17.70
N LYS A 319 -41.52 -19.92 -16.67
CA LYS A 319 -41.12 -19.78 -15.27
C LYS A 319 -39.77 -20.44 -15.02
N ALA A 320 -39.63 -21.71 -15.40
CA ALA A 320 -38.40 -22.47 -15.21
C ALA A 320 -37.22 -21.88 -16.01
N GLN A 321 -37.45 -21.40 -17.23
CA GLN A 321 -36.41 -20.77 -18.05
C GLN A 321 -35.93 -19.45 -17.43
N ILE A 322 -36.83 -18.63 -16.88
CA ILE A 322 -36.48 -17.38 -16.20
C ILE A 322 -35.69 -17.66 -14.92
N GLU A 323 -36.15 -18.61 -14.09
CA GLU A 323 -35.45 -19.03 -12.87
C GLU A 323 -34.04 -19.56 -13.19
N LEU A 324 -33.88 -20.29 -14.30
CA LEU A 324 -32.58 -20.80 -14.75
C LEU A 324 -31.68 -19.68 -15.30
N ALA A 325 -32.23 -18.76 -16.09
CA ALA A 325 -31.48 -17.67 -16.71
C ALA A 325 -30.91 -16.68 -15.68
N ALA A 326 -31.55 -16.59 -14.50
CA ALA A 326 -31.14 -15.74 -13.39
C ALA A 326 -30.84 -16.56 -12.12
N ALA A 327 -30.33 -17.80 -12.25
CA ALA A 327 -30.04 -18.69 -11.12
C ALA A 327 -29.09 -18.06 -10.09
N ASP A 328 -28.09 -17.30 -10.57
CA ASP A 328 -27.12 -16.59 -9.72
C ASP A 328 -27.62 -15.20 -9.26
N TYR A 329 -28.76 -14.72 -9.78
CA TYR A 329 -29.31 -13.39 -9.50
C TYR A 329 -30.84 -13.45 -9.29
N PRO A 330 -31.34 -14.06 -8.19
CA PRO A 330 -32.76 -14.32 -7.98
C PRO A 330 -33.65 -13.07 -8.02
N GLU A 331 -33.13 -11.92 -7.60
CA GLU A 331 -33.84 -10.63 -7.64
C GLU A 331 -34.16 -10.17 -9.06
N VAL A 332 -33.35 -10.59 -10.05
CA VAL A 332 -33.64 -10.35 -11.47
C VAL A 332 -34.83 -11.20 -11.90
N ALA A 333 -34.90 -12.47 -11.50
CA ALA A 333 -36.03 -13.34 -11.84
C ALA A 333 -37.35 -12.82 -11.25
N GLU A 334 -37.34 -12.41 -9.97
CA GLU A 334 -38.53 -11.97 -9.24
C GLU A 334 -39.29 -10.84 -9.95
N ALA A 335 -38.57 -9.84 -10.48
CA ALA A 335 -39.15 -8.70 -11.18
C ALA A 335 -39.98 -9.09 -12.42
N PHE A 336 -39.62 -10.19 -13.10
CA PHE A 336 -40.30 -10.65 -14.32
C PHE A 336 -41.27 -11.81 -14.07
N LEU A 337 -41.10 -12.56 -12.98
CA LEU A 337 -41.98 -13.68 -12.64
C LEU A 337 -43.34 -13.22 -12.09
N ASP A 338 -43.44 -12.03 -11.49
CA ASP A 338 -44.68 -11.56 -10.86
C ASP A 338 -45.88 -11.64 -11.82
N HIS A 339 -45.76 -11.10 -13.03
CA HIS A 339 -46.85 -11.12 -14.01
C HIS A 339 -47.26 -12.56 -14.39
N LEU A 340 -46.29 -13.46 -14.54
CA LEU A 340 -46.52 -14.83 -14.96
C LEU A 340 -47.17 -15.66 -13.82
N VAL A 341 -46.67 -15.50 -12.59
CA VAL A 341 -47.11 -16.24 -11.40
C VAL A 341 -48.43 -15.71 -10.84
N THR A 342 -48.65 -14.40 -10.83
CA THR A 342 -49.86 -13.81 -10.21
C THR A 342 -51.02 -13.65 -11.17
N ARG A 343 -50.77 -13.57 -12.49
CA ARG A 343 -51.83 -13.35 -13.49
C ARG A 343 -51.99 -14.51 -14.46
N ILE A 344 -50.96 -14.87 -15.21
CA ILE A 344 -51.10 -15.82 -16.33
C ILE A 344 -51.46 -17.22 -15.82
N ILE A 345 -50.63 -17.79 -14.94
CA ILE A 345 -50.81 -19.14 -14.39
C ILE A 345 -52.19 -19.26 -13.70
N PRO A 346 -52.58 -18.37 -12.76
CA PRO A 346 -53.86 -18.50 -12.07
C PRO A 346 -55.09 -18.36 -12.97
N VAL A 347 -55.02 -17.51 -14.01
CA VAL A 347 -56.12 -17.36 -14.97
C VAL A 347 -56.31 -18.64 -15.79
N ALA A 348 -55.22 -19.24 -16.29
CA ALA A 348 -55.28 -20.49 -17.03
C ALA A 348 -55.78 -21.65 -16.15
N HIS A 349 -55.27 -21.76 -14.92
CA HIS A 349 -55.74 -22.74 -13.93
C HIS A 349 -57.22 -22.61 -13.64
N ARG A 350 -57.69 -21.42 -13.28
CA ARG A 350 -59.11 -21.19 -12.93
C ARG A 350 -60.05 -21.56 -14.08
N ARG A 351 -59.65 -21.31 -15.33
CA ARG A 351 -60.43 -21.67 -16.52
C ARG A 351 -60.46 -23.18 -16.74
N ALA A 352 -59.32 -23.86 -16.59
CA ALA A 352 -59.22 -25.31 -16.68
C ALA A 352 -60.04 -26.00 -15.57
N GLU A 353 -59.83 -25.62 -14.31
CA GLU A 353 -60.52 -26.18 -13.14
C GLU A 353 -62.04 -26.02 -13.24
N ARG A 354 -62.52 -24.86 -13.71
CA ARG A 354 -63.96 -24.64 -13.91
C ARG A 354 -64.55 -25.62 -14.93
N LEU A 355 -63.84 -25.90 -16.01
CA LEU A 355 -64.27 -26.85 -17.03
C LEU A 355 -64.22 -28.28 -16.49
N GLU A 356 -63.13 -28.67 -15.81
CA GLU A 356 -62.97 -30.01 -15.23
C GLU A 356 -64.01 -30.29 -14.15
N ALA A 357 -64.28 -29.34 -13.26
CA ALA A 357 -65.28 -29.48 -12.21
C ALA A 357 -66.71 -29.60 -12.77
N MET A 358 -67.00 -28.96 -13.90
CA MET A 358 -68.28 -29.10 -14.58
C MET A 358 -68.40 -30.46 -15.29
N GLY A 359 -67.29 -30.96 -15.85
CA GLY A 359 -67.25 -32.17 -16.66
C GLY A 359 -68.06 -32.04 -17.95
N TRP A 360 -67.94 -33.04 -18.83
CA TRP A 360 -68.69 -33.07 -20.09
C TRP A 360 -70.22 -33.14 -19.86
N GLU A 361 -70.65 -33.79 -18.78
CA GLU A 361 -72.08 -33.90 -18.41
C GLU A 361 -72.67 -32.56 -17.98
N GLY A 362 -71.97 -31.78 -17.15
CA GLY A 362 -72.42 -30.45 -16.76
C GLY A 362 -72.44 -29.48 -17.93
N VAL A 363 -71.47 -29.59 -18.84
CA VAL A 363 -71.43 -28.83 -20.09
C VAL A 363 -72.63 -29.19 -20.98
N LEU A 364 -72.90 -30.49 -21.15
CA LEU A 364 -74.07 -31.00 -21.87
C LEU A 364 -75.38 -30.47 -21.27
N GLY A 365 -75.55 -30.53 -19.95
CA GLY A 365 -76.73 -29.99 -19.26
C GLY A 365 -76.92 -28.50 -19.50
N ARG A 366 -75.82 -27.73 -19.51
CA ARG A 366 -75.86 -26.29 -19.81
C ARG A 366 -76.21 -26.00 -21.27
N GLN A 367 -75.68 -26.78 -22.21
CA GLN A 367 -76.04 -26.67 -23.63
C GLN A 367 -77.53 -26.99 -23.85
N LYS A 368 -78.08 -28.06 -23.23
CA LYS A 368 -79.51 -28.39 -23.25
C LYS A 368 -80.37 -27.22 -22.77
N LEU A 369 -80.04 -26.65 -21.60
CA LEU A 369 -80.75 -25.50 -21.05
C LEU A 369 -80.76 -24.30 -21.99
N LEU A 370 -79.62 -23.96 -22.61
CA LEU A 370 -79.53 -22.84 -23.53
C LEU A 370 -80.23 -23.11 -24.87
N ALA A 371 -80.18 -24.33 -25.39
CA ALA A 371 -80.90 -24.72 -26.60
C ALA A 371 -82.41 -24.57 -26.38
N GLN A 372 -82.93 -25.06 -25.25
CA GLN A 372 -84.34 -24.93 -24.89
C GLN A 372 -84.77 -23.46 -24.79
N ARG A 373 -83.98 -22.63 -24.09
CA ARG A 373 -84.25 -21.19 -24.02
C ARG A 373 -84.30 -20.52 -25.40
N ARG A 374 -83.42 -20.89 -26.33
CA ARG A 374 -83.42 -20.31 -27.69
C ARG A 374 -84.67 -20.67 -28.48
N ILE A 375 -85.23 -21.86 -28.27
CA ILE A 375 -86.51 -22.27 -28.89
C ILE A 375 -87.66 -21.46 -28.28
N GLU A 376 -87.68 -21.32 -26.95
CA GLU A 376 -88.76 -20.64 -26.21
C GLU A 376 -88.78 -19.11 -26.43
N HIS A 377 -87.63 -18.49 -26.71
CA HIS A 377 -87.50 -17.02 -26.77
C HIS A 377 -88.24 -16.36 -27.95
N GLY A 378 -88.67 -17.12 -28.97
CA GLY A 378 -89.52 -16.66 -30.08
C GLY A 378 -88.92 -15.61 -31.03
N THR A 379 -87.73 -15.08 -30.74
CA THR A 379 -87.04 -14.04 -31.53
C THR A 379 -86.09 -14.58 -32.60
N TYR A 380 -85.85 -15.89 -32.63
CA TYR A 380 -84.93 -16.52 -33.57
C TYR A 380 -85.67 -17.13 -34.77
N SER A 381 -84.97 -17.32 -35.89
CA SER A 381 -85.55 -17.93 -37.09
C SER A 381 -86.07 -19.35 -36.84
N GLU A 382 -87.05 -19.76 -37.64
CA GLU A 382 -87.58 -21.13 -37.64
C GLU A 382 -86.47 -22.18 -37.87
N GLU A 383 -85.48 -21.84 -38.69
CA GLU A 383 -84.33 -22.70 -38.96
C GLU A 383 -83.43 -22.88 -37.73
N CYS A 384 -83.17 -21.80 -36.98
CA CYS A 384 -82.48 -21.89 -35.68
C CYS A 384 -83.23 -22.79 -34.69
N ALA A 385 -84.55 -22.61 -34.57
CA ALA A 385 -85.39 -23.42 -33.69
C ALA A 385 -85.32 -24.91 -34.07
N LYS A 386 -85.39 -25.23 -35.37
CA LYS A 386 -85.26 -26.60 -35.88
C LYS A 386 -83.90 -27.22 -35.56
N HIS A 387 -82.80 -26.47 -35.70
CA HIS A 387 -81.47 -26.95 -35.36
C HIS A 387 -81.30 -27.21 -33.85
N MET A 388 -81.85 -26.34 -33.01
CA MET A 388 -81.84 -26.53 -31.55
C MET A 388 -82.72 -27.70 -31.12
N GLN A 389 -83.87 -27.90 -31.77
CA GLN A 389 -84.75 -29.05 -31.53
C GLN A 389 -84.04 -30.38 -31.84
N ASN A 390 -83.40 -30.45 -33.02
CA ASN A 390 -82.60 -31.62 -33.41
C ASN A 390 -81.43 -31.86 -32.46
N TYR A 391 -80.77 -30.80 -31.97
CA TYR A 391 -79.74 -30.94 -30.94
C TYR A 391 -80.33 -31.57 -29.65
N LEU A 392 -81.46 -31.07 -29.15
CA LEU A 392 -82.10 -31.60 -27.94
C LEU A 392 -82.46 -33.07 -28.08
N GLU A 393 -83.10 -33.47 -29.18
CA GLU A 393 -83.48 -34.86 -29.44
C GLU A 393 -82.28 -35.81 -29.48
N GLN A 394 -81.18 -35.39 -30.10
CA GLN A 394 -79.97 -36.22 -30.17
C GLN A 394 -79.19 -36.23 -28.86
N SER A 395 -79.24 -35.15 -28.08
CA SER A 395 -78.57 -35.04 -26.79
C SER A 395 -79.13 -35.98 -25.72
N GLU A 396 -80.38 -36.43 -25.83
CA GLU A 396 -80.97 -37.45 -24.96
C GLU A 396 -80.33 -38.84 -25.14
N LYS A 397 -79.69 -39.08 -26.28
CA LYS A 397 -79.06 -40.37 -26.61
C LYS A 397 -77.59 -40.45 -26.19
N VAL A 398 -77.05 -39.39 -25.58
CA VAL A 398 -75.63 -39.32 -25.19
C VAL A 398 -75.43 -39.97 -23.83
N THR A 399 -74.68 -41.07 -23.80
CA THR A 399 -74.35 -41.81 -22.57
C THR A 399 -72.87 -41.76 -22.19
N GLY A 400 -72.05 -41.03 -22.95
CA GLY A 400 -70.62 -40.92 -22.68
C GLY A 400 -69.91 -39.87 -23.53
N LEU A 401 -68.65 -39.59 -23.16
CA LEU A 401 -67.79 -38.59 -23.78
C LEU A 401 -67.66 -38.73 -25.32
N PRO A 402 -67.54 -39.94 -25.91
CA PRO A 402 -67.52 -40.08 -27.36
C PRO A 402 -68.81 -39.60 -28.05
N GLY A 403 -69.97 -39.87 -27.45
CA GLY A 403 -71.25 -39.36 -27.94
C GLY A 403 -71.37 -37.85 -27.77
N PHE A 404 -70.87 -37.32 -26.65
CA PHE A 404 -70.83 -35.89 -26.39
C PHE A 404 -70.02 -35.13 -27.44
N ARG A 405 -68.85 -35.63 -27.85
CA ARG A 405 -68.02 -35.03 -28.93
C ARG A 405 -68.80 -34.79 -30.22
N VAL A 406 -69.64 -35.76 -30.61
CA VAL A 406 -70.46 -35.66 -31.82
C VAL A 406 -71.54 -34.60 -31.64
N ILE A 407 -72.23 -34.63 -30.49
CA ILE A 407 -73.34 -33.72 -30.19
C ILE A 407 -72.88 -32.27 -29.99
N GLU A 408 -71.68 -32.05 -29.46
CA GLU A 408 -71.08 -30.72 -29.32
C GLU A 408 -70.92 -30.01 -30.68
N THR A 409 -70.64 -30.77 -31.74
CA THR A 409 -70.58 -30.23 -33.11
C THR A 409 -71.95 -29.82 -33.62
N ILE A 410 -72.99 -30.59 -33.27
CA ILE A 410 -74.38 -30.28 -33.64
C ILE A 410 -74.85 -29.02 -32.90
N TYR A 411 -74.55 -28.91 -31.61
CA TYR A 411 -74.85 -27.71 -30.81
C TYR A 411 -74.20 -26.47 -31.43
N ARG A 412 -72.91 -26.56 -31.76
CA ARG A 412 -72.16 -25.46 -32.38
C ARG A 412 -72.84 -24.98 -33.67
N LYS A 413 -73.19 -25.89 -34.58
CA LYS A 413 -73.90 -25.53 -35.83
C LYS A 413 -75.22 -24.83 -35.55
N GLY A 414 -75.97 -25.30 -34.55
CA GLY A 414 -77.18 -24.62 -34.11
C GLY A 414 -76.90 -23.19 -33.63
N VAL A 415 -75.88 -23.00 -32.78
CA VAL A 415 -75.50 -21.66 -32.27
C VAL A 415 -75.14 -20.72 -33.42
N GLU A 416 -74.41 -21.21 -34.42
CA GLU A 416 -74.03 -20.45 -35.62
C GLU A 416 -75.27 -20.04 -36.43
N GLN A 417 -76.22 -20.96 -36.64
CA GLN A 417 -77.48 -20.67 -37.35
C GLN A 417 -78.34 -19.63 -36.61
N CYS A 418 -78.40 -19.72 -35.28
CA CYS A 418 -79.13 -18.74 -34.47
C CYS A 418 -78.46 -17.36 -34.47
N ARG A 419 -77.15 -17.28 -34.78
CA ARG A 419 -76.42 -16.01 -34.87
C ARG A 419 -76.48 -15.37 -36.26
N SER A 420 -76.60 -16.16 -37.33
CA SER A 420 -76.78 -15.64 -38.69
C SER A 420 -78.20 -15.15 -38.98
N SER A 421 -79.15 -15.45 -38.09
CA SER A 421 -80.58 -15.15 -38.21
C SER A 421 -81.05 -13.94 -37.39
N ASN A 422 -80.16 -13.35 -36.59
CA ASN A 422 -80.33 -12.07 -35.91
C ASN A 422 -79.49 -11.01 -36.63
#